data_AF-A0A0F8BDL9-F1
#
_entry.id   AF-A0A0F8BDL9-F1
#
_cell.length_a   1.000
_cell.length_b   1.000
_cell.length_c   1.000
_cell.angle_alpha   90.00
_cell.angle_beta   90.00
_cell.angle_gamma   90.00
#
_symmetry.space_group_name_H-M   'P 1'
#
loop_
_entity.id
_entity.type
_entity.pdbx_description
1 polymer ?
#
loop_
_entity_poly.entity_id
_entity_poly.type
_entity_poly.pdbx_seq_one_letter_code
_entity_poly.pdbx_strand_id
1 'polypeptide(L)'
;MEQVSKADNPAATAGILSKIFFWWLNPLFSTGYKRRLDEDDMYKVLPEDGSESLGMDLHRHWDREVQMATKELQTPSLSKAIIKCYWKPYAVLGFFTLVEEVIKVIQPVVLGKMIQYFENYDPDNYKALYETLGYAAGLSLCTIFLALLHHLYFYHVQRAGMKIRVAMCHMIYKKALCLSSSAMGKTTTGQIVNLLSNDVNKFDDVTIFLHFLWVGPLQAAAVVGLLWLEIGPSCLAGMVVLMFLMPVQTMFGRLFSKFRSKTAALTDNRIRTMNEVVSGIRIIKMYAWEKPFAALVSEVRRKEISKIMKSSYLRGLNMASFFCASKIIVFITFTLYVLLGNTISASRVFVTVSLYTSVRLTVTLFFPSAIEKLFECRVSIRRIQEFLMLDEITKNALALPQEEKKMEPSVEIQDLTCYWDENLAAPSLQSISFTLNSNQLLAVIGPVGAGKSSLLSSILGELSAEKGVLKVKGQLTYAAQQPWVFPGTIRSNILFGKELNNQKYEQVIRACALKRDLELLPDGDLTLIGDRGATLSGGQKARVNLASLLSTLPPPHKDLR
;
A
#
# COMPACT_ATOMS: atom_id res chain seq x y z
N MET A 1 -7.90 -4.06 25.00
CA MET A 1 -8.92 -4.38 23.98
C MET A 1 -9.18 -5.85 24.08
N GLU A 2 -10.35 -6.25 24.60
CA GLU A 2 -10.80 -7.63 24.46
C GLU A 2 -10.95 -7.91 22.96
N GLN A 3 -10.21 -8.90 22.46
CA GLN A 3 -10.41 -9.39 21.11
C GLN A 3 -11.77 -10.09 21.09
N VAL A 4 -12.80 -9.37 20.63
CA VAL A 4 -14.06 -10.01 20.24
C VAL A 4 -13.70 -11.08 19.21
N SER A 5 -14.00 -12.34 19.53
CA SER A 5 -13.66 -13.48 18.68
C SER A 5 -14.44 -13.38 17.38
N LYS A 6 -13.82 -12.81 16.34
CA LYS A 6 -14.40 -12.73 15.00
C LYS A 6 -14.65 -14.13 14.44
N ALA A 7 -15.73 -14.28 13.69
CA ALA A 7 -16.05 -15.53 13.02
C ALA A 7 -14.96 -15.89 12.00
N ASP A 8 -14.71 -17.19 11.83
CA ASP A 8 -13.75 -17.69 10.85
C ASP A 8 -14.24 -17.44 9.42
N ASN A 9 -13.30 -17.32 8.49
CA ASN A 9 -13.61 -17.02 7.10
C ASN A 9 -14.31 -18.20 6.40
N PRO A 10 -15.55 -18.05 5.90
CA PRO A 10 -16.27 -19.15 5.24
C PRO A 10 -15.59 -19.60 3.93
N ALA A 11 -14.70 -18.79 3.34
CA ALA A 11 -13.90 -19.22 2.21
C ALA A 11 -12.92 -20.36 2.56
N ALA A 12 -12.53 -20.51 3.83
CA ALA A 12 -11.61 -21.58 4.26
C ALA A 12 -12.27 -22.96 4.13
N THR A 13 -13.53 -23.09 4.54
CA THR A 13 -14.32 -24.33 4.55
C THR A 13 -15.22 -24.49 3.33
N ALA A 14 -15.32 -23.48 2.46
CA ALA A 14 -16.11 -23.52 1.25
C ALA A 14 -15.65 -24.63 0.28
N GLY A 15 -16.61 -25.41 -0.21
CA GLY A 15 -16.40 -26.36 -1.30
C GLY A 15 -16.01 -25.68 -2.61
N ILE A 16 -15.51 -26.45 -3.58
CA ILE A 16 -14.97 -25.93 -4.85
C ILE A 16 -16.01 -25.10 -5.61
N LEU A 17 -17.26 -25.57 -5.71
CA LEU A 17 -18.33 -24.83 -6.39
C LEU A 17 -18.63 -23.50 -5.69
N SER A 18 -18.67 -23.48 -4.36
CA SER A 18 -18.89 -22.25 -3.60
C SER A 18 -17.76 -21.24 -3.81
N LYS A 19 -16.51 -21.71 -3.96
CA LYS A 19 -15.36 -20.86 -4.30
C LYS A 19 -15.44 -20.32 -5.74
N ILE A 20 -15.84 -21.15 -6.70
CA ILE A 20 -15.97 -20.76 -8.11
C ILE A 20 -17.05 -19.68 -8.30
N PHE A 21 -18.21 -19.86 -7.67
CA PHE A 21 -19.36 -18.95 -7.79
C PHE A 21 -19.42 -17.89 -6.68
N PHE A 22 -18.41 -17.81 -5.82
CA PHE A 22 -18.35 -16.88 -4.67
C PHE A 22 -19.55 -16.95 -3.71
N TRP A 23 -20.25 -18.09 -3.64
CA TRP A 23 -21.46 -18.24 -2.82
C TRP A 23 -21.21 -18.11 -1.31
N TRP A 24 -19.97 -18.31 -0.86
CA TRP A 24 -19.58 -18.12 0.54
C TRP A 24 -19.75 -16.67 1.03
N LEU A 25 -19.90 -15.69 0.13
CA LEU A 25 -20.20 -14.29 0.47
C LEU A 25 -21.70 -14.01 0.69
N ASN A 26 -22.60 -14.89 0.25
CA ASN A 26 -24.05 -14.68 0.33
C ASN A 26 -24.56 -14.38 1.76
N PRO A 27 -24.06 -15.02 2.83
CA PRO A 27 -24.46 -14.68 4.20
C PRO A 27 -24.16 -13.21 4.55
N LEU A 28 -22.97 -12.72 4.21
CA LEU A 28 -22.56 -11.35 4.48
C LEU A 28 -23.40 -10.34 3.69
N PHE A 29 -23.69 -10.63 2.41
CA PHE A 29 -24.58 -9.79 1.60
C PHE A 29 -26.02 -9.79 2.13
N SER A 30 -26.52 -10.93 2.62
CA SER A 30 -27.84 -10.99 3.24
C SER A 30 -27.91 -10.14 4.51
N THR A 31 -26.87 -10.19 5.36
CA THR A 31 -26.78 -9.34 6.56
C THR A 31 -26.70 -7.87 6.17
N GLY A 32 -25.84 -7.50 5.22
CA GLY A 32 -25.68 -6.11 4.75
C GLY A 32 -26.92 -5.54 4.04
N TYR A 33 -27.77 -6.40 3.46
CA TYR A 33 -29.05 -5.99 2.90
C TYR A 33 -30.09 -5.72 4.01
N LYS A 34 -30.09 -6.51 5.08
CA LYS A 34 -31.04 -6.38 6.19
C LYS A 34 -30.68 -5.26 7.17
N ARG A 35 -29.39 -5.03 7.40
CA ARG A 35 -28.88 -4.02 8.34
C ARG A 35 -27.53 -3.48 7.89
N ARG A 36 -27.15 -2.33 8.44
CA ARG A 36 -25.78 -1.83 8.30
C ARG A 36 -24.79 -2.82 8.94
N LEU A 37 -23.72 -3.13 8.22
CA LEU A 37 -22.64 -4.00 8.71
C LEU A 37 -21.81 -3.26 9.76
N ASP A 38 -21.49 -3.96 10.85
CA ASP A 38 -20.58 -3.53 11.90
C ASP A 38 -19.23 -4.27 11.81
N GLU A 39 -18.22 -3.83 12.57
CA GLU A 39 -16.89 -4.47 12.56
C GLU A 39 -16.90 -5.94 13.00
N ASP A 40 -17.89 -6.31 13.82
CA ASP A 40 -18.10 -7.66 14.32
C ASP A 40 -18.69 -8.63 13.27
N ASP A 41 -19.34 -8.10 12.22
CA ASP A 41 -19.84 -8.90 11.09
C ASP A 41 -18.70 -9.36 10.15
N MET A 42 -17.50 -8.76 10.29
CA MET A 42 -16.38 -9.04 9.42
C MET A 42 -15.65 -10.32 9.84
N TYR A 43 -15.42 -11.21 8.87
CA TYR A 43 -14.66 -12.43 9.09
C TYR A 43 -13.18 -12.17 9.38
N LYS A 44 -12.55 -13.13 10.08
CA LYS A 44 -11.09 -13.20 10.17
C LYS A 44 -10.47 -13.32 8.77
N VAL A 45 -9.24 -12.81 8.65
CA VAL A 45 -8.43 -13.03 7.44
C VAL A 45 -8.09 -14.51 7.30
N LEU A 46 -7.90 -14.98 6.07
CA LEU A 46 -7.41 -16.34 5.85
C LEU A 46 -5.99 -16.47 6.43
N PRO A 47 -5.62 -17.63 7.01
CA PRO A 47 -4.27 -17.82 7.58
C PRO A 47 -3.14 -17.53 6.58
N GLU A 48 -3.33 -17.89 5.32
CA GLU A 48 -2.38 -17.65 4.22
C GLU A 48 -2.31 -16.17 3.78
N ASP A 49 -3.23 -15.32 4.22
CA ASP A 49 -3.23 -13.87 3.99
C ASP A 49 -2.77 -13.08 5.23
N GLY A 50 -2.32 -13.77 6.28
CA GLY A 50 -1.84 -13.15 7.51
C GLY A 50 -0.57 -12.33 7.30
N SER A 51 -0.51 -11.14 7.94
CA SER A 51 0.62 -10.21 7.79
C SER A 51 1.95 -10.78 8.26
N GLU A 52 1.92 -11.64 9.28
CA GLU A 52 3.10 -12.26 9.85
C GLU A 52 3.75 -13.25 8.88
N SER A 53 2.99 -14.21 8.34
CA SER A 53 3.51 -15.19 7.36
C SER A 53 4.02 -14.50 6.10
N LEU A 54 3.19 -13.64 5.49
CA LEU A 54 3.54 -12.94 4.25
C LEU A 54 4.76 -12.03 4.43
N GLY A 55 4.82 -11.32 5.56
CA GLY A 55 5.93 -10.44 5.90
C GLY A 55 7.23 -11.20 6.12
N MET A 56 7.20 -12.31 6.89
CA MET A 56 8.38 -13.12 7.16
C MET A 56 8.93 -13.81 5.90
N ASP A 57 8.06 -14.31 5.02
CA ASP A 57 8.47 -14.95 3.78
C ASP A 57 9.22 -13.98 2.86
N LEU A 58 8.66 -12.79 2.63
CA LEU A 58 9.32 -11.77 1.80
C LEU A 58 10.60 -11.24 2.46
N HIS A 59 10.59 -11.05 3.78
CA HIS A 59 11.77 -10.63 4.53
C HIS A 59 12.92 -11.63 4.41
N ARG A 60 12.65 -12.94 4.48
CA ARG A 60 13.66 -13.99 4.26
C ARG A 60 14.27 -13.92 2.86
N HIS A 61 13.47 -13.63 1.84
CA HIS A 61 13.96 -13.43 0.47
C HIS A 61 14.79 -12.16 0.32
N TRP A 62 14.41 -11.08 1.01
CA TRP A 62 15.16 -9.84 1.07
C TRP A 62 16.53 -10.03 1.75
N ASP A 63 16.58 -10.67 2.92
CA ASP A 63 17.83 -10.92 3.65
C ASP A 63 18.81 -11.75 2.83
N ARG A 64 18.31 -12.78 2.13
CA ARG A 64 19.12 -13.59 1.20
C ARG A 64 19.68 -12.75 0.05
N GLU A 65 18.88 -11.86 -0.52
CA GLU A 65 19.32 -10.96 -1.59
C GLU A 65 20.35 -9.95 -1.09
N VAL A 66 20.18 -9.38 0.10
CA VAL A 66 21.16 -8.51 0.74
C VAL A 66 22.49 -9.25 0.95
N GLN A 67 22.45 -10.46 1.53
CA GLN A 67 23.65 -11.27 1.74
C GLN A 67 24.38 -11.63 0.43
N MET A 68 23.64 -11.99 -0.62
CA MET A 68 24.23 -12.28 -1.94
C MET A 68 24.84 -11.02 -2.56
N ALA A 69 24.13 -9.89 -2.52
CA ALA A 69 24.60 -8.63 -3.06
C ALA A 69 25.86 -8.14 -2.33
N THR A 70 25.95 -8.31 -1.00
CA THR A 70 27.17 -8.02 -0.24
C THR A 70 28.35 -8.90 -0.66
N LYS A 71 28.12 -10.20 -0.91
CA LYS A 71 29.17 -11.11 -1.40
C LYS A 71 29.65 -10.75 -2.81
N GLU A 72 28.76 -10.29 -3.67
CA GLU A 72 29.04 -9.93 -5.06
C GLU A 72 29.45 -8.46 -5.24
N LEU A 73 29.55 -7.68 -4.15
CA LEU A 73 29.81 -6.22 -4.17
C LEU A 73 28.82 -5.45 -5.07
N GLN A 74 27.57 -5.90 -5.11
CA GLN A 74 26.47 -5.28 -5.86
C GLN A 74 25.46 -4.60 -4.94
N THR A 75 24.63 -3.73 -5.50
CA THR A 75 23.48 -3.18 -4.78
C THR A 75 22.34 -4.21 -4.75
N PRO A 76 21.75 -4.50 -3.57
CA PRO A 76 20.64 -5.43 -3.49
C PRO A 76 19.42 -4.90 -4.23
N SER A 77 18.63 -5.78 -4.84
CA SER A 77 17.44 -5.39 -5.60
C SER A 77 16.17 -5.98 -4.99
N LEU A 78 15.30 -5.09 -4.51
CA LEU A 78 14.01 -5.47 -3.91
C LEU A 78 13.10 -6.14 -4.96
N SER A 79 13.18 -5.70 -6.22
CA SER A 79 12.47 -6.34 -7.33
C SER A 79 12.82 -7.83 -7.46
N LYS A 80 14.09 -8.21 -7.31
CA LYS A 80 14.52 -9.61 -7.39
C LYS A 80 13.95 -10.43 -6.23
N ALA A 81 13.92 -9.87 -5.01
CA ALA A 81 13.33 -10.53 -3.86
C ALA A 81 11.82 -10.77 -4.03
N ILE A 82 11.07 -9.76 -4.49
CA ILE A 82 9.63 -9.86 -4.77
C ILE A 82 9.37 -10.92 -5.84
N ILE A 83 10.10 -10.89 -6.96
CA ILE A 83 9.95 -11.85 -8.05
C ILE A 83 10.23 -13.27 -7.54
N LYS A 84 11.35 -13.50 -6.85
CA LYS A 84 11.68 -14.83 -6.30
C LYS A 84 10.60 -15.39 -5.36
N CYS A 85 9.96 -14.51 -4.58
CA CYS A 85 8.91 -14.89 -3.63
C CYS A 85 7.57 -15.24 -4.32
N TYR A 86 7.14 -14.44 -5.30
CA TYR A 86 5.76 -14.52 -5.84
C TYR A 86 5.64 -15.01 -7.29
N TRP A 87 6.75 -15.23 -8.04
CA TRP A 87 6.66 -15.54 -9.47
C TRP A 87 5.91 -16.83 -9.78
N LYS A 88 6.04 -17.89 -8.96
CA LYS A 88 5.40 -19.19 -9.20
C LYS A 88 3.87 -19.11 -9.19
N PRO A 89 3.22 -18.66 -8.10
CA PRO A 89 1.76 -18.54 -8.10
C PRO A 89 1.27 -17.50 -9.12
N TYR A 90 2.04 -16.44 -9.36
CA TYR A 90 1.67 -15.41 -10.33
C TYR A 90 1.78 -15.89 -11.79
N ALA A 91 2.76 -16.72 -12.14
CA ALA A 91 2.91 -17.29 -13.48
C ALA A 91 1.72 -18.16 -13.89
N VAL A 92 1.13 -18.90 -12.93
CA VAL A 92 -0.09 -19.68 -13.16
C VAL A 92 -1.25 -18.78 -13.57
N LEU A 93 -1.38 -17.58 -12.98
CA LEU A 93 -2.41 -16.61 -13.37
C LEU A 93 -2.20 -16.11 -14.81
N GLY A 94 -0.95 -15.95 -15.23
CA GLY A 94 -0.61 -15.60 -16.60
C GLY A 94 -1.07 -16.63 -17.64
N PHE A 95 -1.00 -17.92 -17.30
CA PHE A 95 -1.55 -18.97 -18.15
C PHE A 95 -3.08 -18.84 -18.29
N PHE A 96 -3.80 -18.55 -17.20
CA PHE A 96 -5.24 -18.30 -17.26
C PHE A 96 -5.59 -17.09 -18.12
N THR A 97 -4.83 -15.98 -18.02
CA THR A 97 -5.02 -14.80 -18.89
C THR A 97 -4.81 -15.16 -20.36
N LEU A 98 -3.81 -15.97 -20.67
CA LEU A 98 -3.56 -16.42 -22.05
C LEU A 98 -4.75 -17.23 -22.60
N VAL A 99 -5.25 -18.18 -21.82
CA VAL A 99 -6.44 -18.96 -22.19
C VAL A 99 -7.66 -18.05 -22.40
N GLU A 100 -7.85 -17.07 -21.52
CA GLU A 100 -8.92 -16.08 -21.63
C GLU A 100 -8.87 -15.31 -22.97
N GLU A 101 -7.69 -14.80 -23.33
CA GLU A 101 -7.52 -14.04 -24.57
C GLU A 101 -7.63 -14.92 -25.82
N VAL A 102 -7.18 -16.18 -25.77
CA VAL A 102 -7.37 -17.14 -26.86
C VAL A 102 -8.87 -17.38 -27.11
N ILE A 103 -9.67 -17.58 -26.06
CA ILE A 103 -11.11 -17.78 -26.19
C ILE A 103 -11.79 -16.55 -26.79
N LYS A 104 -11.43 -15.34 -26.33
CA LYS A 104 -11.96 -14.08 -26.87
C LYS A 104 -11.69 -13.91 -28.37
N VAL A 105 -10.55 -14.38 -28.85
CA VAL A 105 -10.16 -14.30 -30.27
C VAL A 105 -10.86 -15.36 -31.13
N ILE A 106 -11.10 -16.56 -30.58
CA ILE A 106 -11.76 -17.66 -31.29
C ILE A 106 -13.28 -17.43 -31.43
N GLN A 107 -13.93 -16.83 -30.43
CA GLN A 107 -15.38 -16.60 -30.41
C GLN A 107 -15.92 -15.92 -31.68
N PRO A 108 -15.34 -14.80 -32.17
CA PRO A 108 -15.75 -14.17 -33.42
C PRO A 108 -15.69 -15.10 -34.64
N VAL A 109 -14.66 -15.94 -34.74
CA VAL A 109 -14.45 -16.84 -35.88
C VAL A 109 -15.53 -17.93 -35.91
N VAL A 110 -15.84 -18.53 -34.75
CA VAL A 110 -16.91 -19.53 -34.63
C VAL A 110 -18.27 -18.92 -34.99
N LEU A 111 -18.54 -17.71 -34.51
CA LEU A 111 -19.78 -17.00 -34.84
C LEU A 111 -19.83 -16.61 -36.33
N GLY A 112 -18.69 -16.29 -36.95
CA GLY A 112 -18.57 -16.09 -38.40
C GLY A 112 -18.98 -17.33 -39.20
N LYS A 113 -18.59 -18.53 -38.76
CA LYS A 113 -19.01 -19.80 -39.39
C LYS A 113 -20.50 -20.04 -39.25
N MET A 114 -21.10 -19.68 -38.12
CA MET A 114 -22.56 -19.74 -37.95
C MET A 114 -23.28 -18.78 -38.90
N ILE A 115 -22.77 -17.55 -39.08
CA ILE A 115 -23.34 -16.60 -40.04
C ILE A 115 -23.21 -17.13 -41.47
N GLN A 116 -22.08 -17.75 -41.81
CA GLN A 116 -21.84 -18.33 -43.13
C GLN A 116 -22.84 -19.46 -43.47
N TYR A 117 -23.31 -20.22 -42.48
CA TYR A 117 -24.38 -21.20 -42.67
C TYR A 117 -25.69 -20.55 -43.12
N PHE A 118 -26.06 -19.42 -42.52
CA PHE A 118 -27.27 -18.69 -42.92
C PHE A 118 -27.13 -17.97 -44.26
N GLU A 119 -25.91 -17.56 -44.63
CA GLU A 119 -25.63 -16.98 -45.96
C GLU A 119 -25.80 -18.02 -47.09
N ASN A 120 -25.38 -19.26 -46.84
CA ASN A 120 -25.43 -20.37 -47.81
C ASN A 120 -26.46 -21.43 -47.38
N TYR A 121 -27.62 -20.98 -46.89
CA TYR A 121 -28.62 -21.88 -46.34
C TYR A 121 -29.13 -22.86 -47.39
N ASP A 122 -28.94 -24.15 -47.13
CA ASP A 122 -29.42 -25.25 -47.94
C ASP A 122 -30.29 -26.18 -47.07
N PRO A 123 -31.61 -26.29 -47.34
CA PRO A 123 -32.53 -27.07 -46.52
C PRO A 123 -32.23 -28.58 -46.52
N ASP A 124 -31.53 -29.09 -47.53
CA ASP A 124 -31.22 -30.53 -47.64
C ASP A 124 -29.89 -30.92 -46.98
N ASN A 125 -29.11 -29.93 -46.52
CA ASN A 125 -27.80 -30.15 -45.91
C ASN A 125 -27.88 -30.31 -44.39
N TYR A 126 -28.36 -31.46 -43.94
CA TYR A 126 -28.43 -31.83 -42.52
C TYR A 126 -27.06 -31.82 -41.82
N LYS A 127 -25.95 -32.08 -42.54
CA LYS A 127 -24.60 -32.04 -41.98
C LYS A 127 -24.22 -30.61 -41.56
N ALA A 128 -24.48 -29.62 -42.41
CA ALA A 128 -24.23 -28.22 -42.10
C ALA A 128 -25.11 -27.72 -40.94
N LEU A 129 -26.33 -28.26 -40.80
CA LEU A 129 -27.20 -27.97 -39.66
C LEU A 129 -26.61 -28.50 -38.34
N TYR A 130 -26.18 -29.77 -38.29
CA TYR A 130 -25.56 -30.35 -37.09
C TYR A 130 -24.23 -29.67 -36.73
N GLU A 131 -23.40 -29.33 -37.71
CA GLU A 131 -22.17 -28.56 -37.49
C GLU A 131 -22.48 -27.18 -36.89
N THR A 132 -23.50 -26.48 -37.41
CA THR A 132 -23.92 -25.17 -36.90
C THR A 132 -24.47 -25.25 -35.47
N LEU A 133 -25.27 -26.27 -35.16
CA LEU A 133 -25.73 -26.53 -33.79
C LEU A 133 -24.56 -26.85 -32.84
N GLY A 134 -23.55 -27.59 -33.32
CA GLY A 134 -22.30 -27.84 -32.61
C GLY A 134 -21.53 -26.55 -32.31
N TYR A 135 -21.39 -25.66 -33.31
CA TYR A 135 -20.78 -24.33 -33.12
C TYR A 135 -21.56 -23.46 -32.13
N ALA A 136 -22.91 -23.49 -32.17
CA ALA A 136 -23.75 -22.76 -31.23
C ALA A 136 -23.56 -23.26 -29.79
N ALA A 137 -23.62 -24.57 -29.57
CA ALA A 137 -23.39 -25.17 -28.26
C ALA A 137 -21.97 -24.87 -27.74
N GLY A 138 -20.96 -24.98 -28.60
CA GLY A 138 -19.59 -24.62 -28.29
C GLY A 138 -19.43 -23.15 -27.92
N LEU A 139 -20.07 -22.23 -28.65
CA LEU A 139 -20.04 -20.80 -28.37
C LEU A 139 -20.70 -20.47 -27.03
N SER A 140 -21.84 -21.06 -26.71
CA SER A 140 -22.53 -20.90 -25.42
C SER A 140 -21.68 -21.39 -24.26
N LEU A 141 -21.07 -22.59 -24.37
CA LEU A 141 -20.18 -23.14 -23.36
C LEU A 141 -18.91 -22.28 -23.18
N CYS A 142 -18.29 -21.85 -24.28
CA CYS A 142 -17.14 -20.94 -24.25
C CYS A 142 -17.47 -19.61 -23.58
N THR A 143 -18.69 -19.07 -23.77
CA THR A 143 -19.11 -17.82 -23.15
C THR A 143 -19.24 -17.95 -21.62
N ILE A 144 -19.87 -19.04 -21.15
CA ILE A 144 -19.98 -19.33 -19.72
C ILE A 144 -18.59 -19.55 -19.11
N PHE A 145 -17.75 -20.35 -19.77
CA PHE A 145 -16.40 -20.62 -19.30
C PHE A 145 -15.55 -19.34 -19.25
N LEU A 146 -15.64 -18.48 -20.26
CA LEU A 146 -14.95 -17.19 -20.29
C LEU A 146 -15.36 -16.30 -19.10
N ALA A 147 -16.65 -16.21 -18.80
CA ALA A 147 -17.14 -15.42 -17.67
C ALA A 147 -16.59 -15.94 -16.33
N LEU A 148 -16.61 -17.27 -16.13
CA LEU A 148 -16.05 -17.89 -14.92
C LEU A 148 -14.54 -17.65 -14.81
N LEU A 149 -13.81 -17.90 -15.89
CA LEU A 149 -12.36 -17.74 -15.95
C LEU A 149 -11.94 -16.30 -15.64
N HIS A 150 -12.64 -15.32 -16.25
CA HIS A 150 -12.38 -13.90 -16.07
C HIS A 150 -12.51 -13.49 -14.60
N HIS A 151 -13.63 -13.82 -13.95
CA HIS A 151 -13.84 -13.42 -12.55
C HIS A 151 -12.87 -14.14 -11.59
N LEU A 152 -12.54 -15.40 -11.85
CA LEU A 152 -11.54 -16.13 -11.05
C LEU A 152 -10.14 -15.54 -11.23
N TYR A 153 -9.75 -15.21 -12.46
CA TYR A 153 -8.50 -14.52 -12.74
C TYR A 153 -8.42 -13.19 -11.99
N PHE A 154 -9.44 -12.34 -12.10
CA PHE A 154 -9.46 -11.04 -11.43
C PHE A 154 -9.42 -11.15 -9.91
N TYR A 155 -10.13 -12.10 -9.32
CA TYR A 155 -10.06 -12.36 -7.87
C TYR A 155 -8.64 -12.75 -7.43
N HIS A 156 -8.02 -13.72 -8.11
CA HIS A 156 -6.69 -14.20 -7.73
C HIS A 156 -5.58 -13.18 -8.00
N VAL A 157 -5.67 -12.40 -9.09
CA VAL A 157 -4.66 -11.40 -9.43
C VAL A 157 -4.69 -10.21 -8.46
N GLN A 158 -5.89 -9.75 -8.06
CA GLN A 158 -6.04 -8.72 -7.02
C GLN A 158 -5.54 -9.20 -5.67
N ARG A 159 -5.84 -10.46 -5.32
CA ARG A 159 -5.33 -11.09 -4.09
C ARG A 159 -3.80 -11.20 -4.10
N ALA A 160 -3.17 -11.47 -5.23
CA ALA A 160 -1.72 -11.48 -5.36
C ALA A 160 -1.10 -10.10 -5.09
N GLY A 161 -1.70 -9.03 -5.64
CA GLY A 161 -1.31 -7.64 -5.32
C GLY A 161 -1.42 -7.32 -3.83
N MET A 162 -2.56 -7.69 -3.23
CA MET A 162 -2.81 -7.50 -1.79
C MET A 162 -1.75 -8.22 -0.94
N LYS A 163 -1.39 -9.47 -1.28
CA LYS A 163 -0.37 -10.24 -0.55
C LYS A 163 0.98 -9.52 -0.55
N ILE A 164 1.40 -8.99 -1.70
CA ILE A 164 2.65 -8.20 -1.82
C ILE A 164 2.55 -6.92 -0.98
N ARG A 165 1.44 -6.17 -1.09
CA ARG A 165 1.19 -4.95 -0.30
C ARG A 165 1.33 -5.20 1.20
N VAL A 166 0.67 -6.24 1.71
CA VAL A 166 0.70 -6.59 3.15
C VAL A 166 2.12 -6.97 3.60
N ALA A 167 2.84 -7.78 2.81
CA ALA A 167 4.22 -8.14 3.10
C ALA A 167 5.15 -6.91 3.14
N MET A 168 4.98 -5.99 2.19
CA MET A 168 5.75 -4.73 2.16
C MET A 168 5.44 -3.83 3.36
N CYS A 169 4.17 -3.70 3.75
CA CYS A 169 3.79 -2.96 4.97
C CYS A 169 4.47 -3.55 6.22
N HIS A 170 4.49 -4.88 6.34
CA HIS A 170 5.18 -5.56 7.44
C HIS A 170 6.68 -5.21 7.45
N MET A 171 7.36 -5.31 6.30
CA MET A 171 8.79 -4.99 6.20
C MET A 171 9.10 -3.52 6.51
N ILE A 172 8.32 -2.58 5.96
CA ILE A 172 8.49 -1.14 6.22
C ILE A 172 8.28 -0.84 7.70
N TYR A 173 7.25 -1.41 8.32
CA TYR A 173 6.97 -1.20 9.74
C TYR A 173 8.07 -1.78 10.62
N LYS A 174 8.52 -3.02 10.34
CA LYS A 174 9.64 -3.66 11.05
C LYS A 174 10.93 -2.85 10.91
N LYS A 175 11.22 -2.32 9.71
CA LYS A 175 12.38 -1.45 9.48
C LYS A 175 12.27 -0.16 10.27
N ALA A 176 11.12 0.51 10.25
CA ALA A 176 10.90 1.78 10.95
C ALA A 176 11.15 1.70 12.46
N LEU A 177 10.88 0.54 13.07
CA LEU A 177 11.15 0.28 14.49
C LEU A 177 12.64 0.03 14.81
N CYS A 178 13.47 -0.20 13.80
CA CYS A 178 14.89 -0.52 13.96
C CYS A 178 15.82 0.56 13.40
N LEU A 179 15.30 1.66 12.84
CA LEU A 179 16.12 2.72 12.24
C LEU A 179 17.00 3.40 13.28
N SER A 180 18.26 3.66 12.92
CA SER A 180 19.17 4.46 13.76
C SER A 180 18.73 5.91 13.86
N SER A 181 19.14 6.61 14.92
CA SER A 181 18.89 8.04 15.08
C SER A 181 19.41 8.89 13.91
N SER A 182 20.57 8.53 13.33
CA SER A 182 21.13 9.21 12.16
C SER A 182 20.31 8.94 10.89
N ALA A 183 19.81 7.71 10.71
CA ALA A 183 18.89 7.35 9.63
C ALA A 183 17.53 8.05 9.77
N MET A 184 17.05 8.23 11.01
CA MET A 184 15.83 8.97 11.33
C MET A 184 15.94 10.46 10.95
N GLY A 185 17.15 11.01 10.83
CA GLY A 185 17.39 12.35 10.27
C GLY A 185 17.28 12.40 8.74
N LYS A 186 17.56 11.28 8.05
CA LYS A 186 17.48 11.14 6.57
C LYS A 186 16.05 10.90 6.08
N THR A 187 15.14 10.45 6.95
CA THR A 187 13.74 10.17 6.61
C THR A 187 12.76 10.88 7.54
N THR A 188 11.57 11.23 7.06
CA THR A 188 10.54 11.88 7.89
C THR A 188 9.35 10.96 8.13
N THR A 189 8.60 11.18 9.22
CA THR A 189 7.35 10.46 9.48
C THR A 189 6.37 10.59 8.29
N GLY A 190 6.32 11.75 7.64
CA GLY A 190 5.49 11.96 6.45
C GLY A 190 5.91 11.10 5.26
N GLN A 191 7.21 10.88 5.07
CA GLN A 191 7.70 9.96 4.04
C GLN A 191 7.32 8.51 4.33
N ILE A 192 7.48 8.04 5.58
CA ILE A 192 7.09 6.68 5.98
C ILE A 192 5.59 6.46 5.77
N VAL A 193 4.76 7.42 6.17
CA VAL A 193 3.31 7.37 5.95
C VAL A 193 2.99 7.35 4.45
N ASN A 194 3.68 8.14 3.62
CA ASN A 194 3.49 8.07 2.17
C ASN A 194 3.91 6.71 1.58
N LEU A 195 4.99 6.09 2.07
CA LEU A 195 5.37 4.73 1.64
C LEU A 195 4.25 3.72 1.94
N LEU A 196 3.69 3.76 3.16
CA LEU A 196 2.62 2.86 3.62
C LEU A 196 1.24 3.15 3.02
N SER A 197 0.99 4.37 2.54
CA SER A 197 -0.34 4.77 2.04
C SER A 197 -0.42 4.91 0.52
N ASN A 198 0.69 5.12 -0.18
CA ASN A 198 0.71 5.36 -1.62
C ASN A 198 1.58 4.36 -2.37
N ASP A 199 2.84 4.18 -1.94
CA ASP A 199 3.79 3.32 -2.65
C ASP A 199 3.39 1.85 -2.63
N VAL A 200 3.00 1.31 -1.46
CA VAL A 200 2.57 -0.09 -1.35
C VAL A 200 1.27 -0.40 -2.11
N ASN A 201 0.40 0.61 -2.33
CA ASN A 201 -0.83 0.41 -3.09
C ASN A 201 -0.58 0.22 -4.59
N LYS A 202 0.61 0.59 -5.10
CA LYS A 202 0.97 0.35 -6.50
C LYS A 202 1.10 -1.13 -6.85
N PHE A 203 1.31 -2.00 -5.87
CA PHE A 203 1.35 -3.45 -6.07
C PHE A 203 -0.04 -4.04 -6.41
N ASP A 204 -1.12 -3.45 -5.90
CA ASP A 204 -2.49 -3.85 -6.22
C ASP A 204 -2.81 -3.56 -7.69
N ASP A 205 -2.40 -2.39 -8.18
CA ASP A 205 -2.66 -1.97 -9.57
C ASP A 205 -1.79 -2.73 -10.59
N VAL A 206 -0.47 -2.83 -10.33
CA VAL A 206 0.47 -3.37 -11.32
C VAL A 206 0.21 -4.85 -11.61
N THR A 207 -0.18 -5.62 -10.59
CA THR A 207 -0.43 -7.06 -10.71
C THR A 207 -1.60 -7.37 -11.63
N ILE A 208 -2.61 -6.50 -11.71
CA ILE A 208 -3.74 -6.66 -12.63
C ILE A 208 -3.29 -6.56 -14.10
N PHE A 209 -2.38 -5.62 -14.40
CA PHE A 209 -2.03 -5.28 -15.78
C PHE A 209 -0.76 -5.96 -16.31
N LEU A 210 0.13 -6.46 -15.45
CA LEU A 210 1.47 -6.90 -15.86
C LEU A 210 1.46 -8.00 -16.93
N HIS A 211 0.51 -8.94 -16.89
CA HIS A 211 0.42 -10.00 -17.91
C HIS A 211 0.10 -9.47 -19.32
N PHE A 212 -0.57 -8.32 -19.44
CA PHE A 212 -0.86 -7.73 -20.75
C PHE A 212 0.40 -7.22 -21.48
N LEU A 213 1.56 -7.09 -20.81
CA LEU A 213 2.82 -6.75 -21.48
C LEU A 213 3.27 -7.80 -22.50
N TRP A 214 2.97 -9.07 -22.26
CA TRP A 214 3.32 -10.16 -23.19
C TRP A 214 2.08 -10.76 -23.86
N VAL A 215 0.95 -10.85 -23.14
CA VAL A 215 -0.32 -11.31 -23.73
C VAL A 215 -0.82 -10.34 -24.80
N GLY A 216 -0.66 -9.02 -24.60
CA GLY A 216 -1.14 -8.01 -25.54
C GLY A 216 -0.51 -8.10 -26.92
N PRO A 217 0.84 -8.10 -27.05
CA PRO A 217 1.51 -8.32 -28.32
C PRO A 217 1.18 -9.67 -28.97
N LEU A 218 1.08 -10.74 -28.18
CA LEU A 218 0.73 -12.07 -28.68
C LEU A 218 -0.69 -12.12 -29.25
N GLN A 219 -1.66 -11.54 -28.53
CA GLN A 219 -3.04 -11.41 -29.01
C GLN A 219 -3.12 -10.56 -30.27
N ALA A 220 -2.39 -9.44 -30.32
CA ALA A 220 -2.36 -8.59 -31.51
C ALA A 220 -1.80 -9.35 -32.73
N ALA A 221 -0.72 -10.13 -32.56
CA ALA A 221 -0.18 -10.97 -33.63
C ALA A 221 -1.18 -12.04 -34.10
N ALA A 222 -1.86 -12.72 -33.17
CA ALA A 222 -2.88 -13.72 -33.50
C ALA A 222 -4.06 -13.10 -34.25
N VAL A 223 -4.56 -11.94 -33.81
CA VAL A 223 -5.66 -11.22 -34.46
C VAL A 223 -5.26 -10.75 -35.86
N VAL A 224 -4.04 -10.23 -36.04
CA VAL A 224 -3.54 -9.86 -37.37
C VAL A 224 -3.47 -11.08 -38.29
N GLY A 225 -2.99 -12.23 -37.79
CA GLY A 225 -2.98 -13.48 -38.56
C GLY A 225 -4.37 -13.92 -39.01
N LEU A 226 -5.36 -13.88 -38.10
CA LEU A 226 -6.75 -14.23 -38.45
C LEU A 226 -7.39 -13.23 -39.40
N LEU A 227 -7.17 -11.93 -39.21
CA LEU A 227 -7.65 -10.91 -40.13
C LEU A 227 -7.01 -11.04 -41.52
N TRP A 228 -5.74 -11.41 -41.60
CA TRP A 228 -5.07 -11.67 -42.87
C TRP A 228 -5.72 -12.85 -43.62
N LEU A 229 -6.13 -13.90 -42.90
CA LEU A 229 -6.85 -15.03 -43.51
C LEU A 229 -8.26 -14.65 -44.00
N GLU A 230 -8.95 -13.76 -43.29
CA GLU A 230 -10.35 -13.38 -43.61
C GLU A 230 -10.47 -12.31 -44.71
N ILE A 231 -9.63 -11.27 -44.66
CA ILE A 231 -9.73 -10.09 -45.53
C ILE A 231 -8.43 -9.74 -46.27
N GLY A 232 -7.39 -10.58 -46.17
CA GLY A 232 -6.13 -10.39 -46.88
C GLY A 232 -5.39 -9.09 -46.49
N PRO A 233 -4.66 -8.47 -47.43
CA PRO A 233 -3.86 -7.27 -47.16
C PRO A 233 -4.65 -6.06 -46.64
N SER A 234 -5.96 -6.02 -46.83
CA SER A 234 -6.82 -4.94 -46.35
C SER A 234 -6.77 -4.76 -44.83
N CYS A 235 -6.44 -5.82 -44.07
CA CYS A 235 -6.33 -5.74 -42.62
C CYS A 235 -5.26 -4.75 -42.15
N LEU A 236 -4.19 -4.55 -42.94
CA LEU A 236 -3.08 -3.67 -42.58
C LEU A 236 -3.52 -2.22 -42.48
N ALA A 237 -4.48 -1.78 -43.32
CA ALA A 237 -4.98 -0.40 -43.27
C ALA A 237 -5.66 -0.09 -41.92
N GLY A 238 -6.51 -1.00 -41.43
CA GLY A 238 -7.12 -0.88 -40.11
C GLY A 238 -6.09 -0.92 -38.97
N MET A 239 -5.05 -1.76 -39.10
CA MET A 239 -3.98 -1.85 -38.11
C MET A 239 -3.11 -0.58 -38.06
N VAL A 240 -2.83 0.04 -39.21
CA VAL A 240 -2.11 1.33 -39.26
C VAL A 240 -2.89 2.42 -38.53
N VAL A 241 -4.21 2.48 -38.73
CA VAL A 241 -5.08 3.42 -38.01
C VAL A 241 -5.05 3.14 -36.50
N LEU A 242 -5.12 1.87 -36.10
CA LEU A 242 -5.05 1.47 -34.68
C LEU A 242 -3.70 1.86 -34.06
N MET A 243 -2.59 1.62 -34.76
CA MET A 243 -1.26 2.04 -34.31
C MET A 243 -1.12 3.56 -34.23
N PHE A 244 -1.73 4.32 -35.15
CA PHE A 244 -1.72 5.79 -35.10
C PHE A 244 -2.55 6.35 -33.93
N LEU A 245 -3.64 5.68 -33.56
CA LEU A 245 -4.49 6.10 -32.45
C LEU A 245 -3.80 5.95 -31.08
N MET A 246 -2.89 4.99 -30.93
CA MET A 246 -2.19 4.76 -29.67
C MET A 246 -1.34 5.97 -29.21
N PRO A 247 -0.45 6.57 -30.04
CA PRO A 247 0.24 7.82 -29.71
C PRO A 247 -0.70 8.98 -29.43
N VAL A 248 -1.80 9.11 -30.21
CA VAL A 248 -2.78 10.20 -30.04
C VAL A 248 -3.46 10.11 -28.68
N GLN A 249 -3.92 8.92 -28.28
CA GLN A 249 -4.53 8.68 -26.96
C GLN A 249 -3.51 8.87 -25.83
N THR A 250 -2.27 8.40 -26.01
CA THR A 250 -1.18 8.61 -25.04
C THR A 250 -0.89 10.11 -24.86
N MET A 251 -0.89 10.88 -25.95
CA MET A 251 -0.69 12.33 -25.93
C MET A 251 -1.84 13.04 -25.20
N PHE A 252 -3.11 12.68 -25.47
CA PHE A 252 -4.26 13.16 -24.71
C PHE A 252 -4.15 12.83 -23.23
N GLY A 253 -3.72 11.61 -22.88
CA GLY A 253 -3.47 11.19 -21.49
C GLY A 253 -2.41 12.03 -20.78
N ARG A 254 -1.26 12.28 -21.44
CA ARG A 254 -0.19 13.15 -20.90
C ARG A 254 -0.66 14.59 -20.71
N LEU A 255 -1.37 15.13 -21.69
CA LEU A 255 -1.89 16.49 -21.63
C LEU A 255 -2.95 16.62 -20.52
N PHE A 256 -3.82 15.62 -20.39
CA PHE A 256 -4.78 15.51 -19.29
C PHE A 256 -4.08 15.49 -17.93
N SER A 257 -3.02 14.68 -17.76
CA SER A 257 -2.22 14.63 -16.53
C SER A 257 -1.61 15.99 -16.17
N LYS A 258 -1.05 16.71 -17.17
CA LYS A 258 -0.50 18.06 -16.98
C LYS A 258 -1.55 19.07 -16.50
N PHE A 259 -2.76 19.03 -17.05
CA PHE A 259 -3.86 19.90 -16.59
C PHE A 259 -4.40 19.50 -15.21
N ARG A 260 -4.43 18.20 -14.92
CA ARG A 260 -4.85 17.68 -13.62
C ARG A 260 -3.88 18.08 -12.51
N SER A 261 -2.57 18.06 -12.75
CA SER A 261 -1.56 18.58 -11.81
C SER A 261 -1.77 20.07 -11.49
N LYS A 262 -2.01 20.90 -12.52
CA LYS A 262 -2.35 22.33 -12.32
C LYS A 262 -3.65 22.54 -11.55
N THR A 263 -4.63 21.66 -11.76
CA THR A 263 -5.90 21.68 -11.03
C THR A 263 -5.67 21.36 -9.55
N ALA A 264 -4.89 20.31 -9.25
CA ALA A 264 -4.55 19.92 -7.88
C ALA A 264 -3.90 21.08 -7.10
N ALA A 265 -2.93 21.79 -7.67
CA ALA A 265 -2.29 22.94 -7.03
C ALA A 265 -3.29 24.08 -6.69
N LEU A 266 -4.30 24.32 -7.53
CA LEU A 266 -5.34 25.31 -7.26
C LEU A 266 -6.34 24.82 -6.20
N THR A 267 -6.67 23.53 -6.23
CA THR A 267 -7.51 22.89 -5.20
C THR A 267 -6.83 22.95 -3.83
N ASP A 268 -5.52 22.69 -3.75
CA ASP A 268 -4.74 22.79 -2.51
C ASP A 268 -4.74 24.22 -1.97
N ASN A 269 -4.55 25.22 -2.85
CA ASN A 269 -4.64 26.62 -2.44
C ASN A 269 -6.04 26.97 -1.91
N ARG A 270 -7.11 26.49 -2.55
CA ARG A 270 -8.50 26.68 -2.08
C ARG A 270 -8.72 26.05 -0.71
N ILE A 271 -8.27 24.81 -0.51
CA ILE A 271 -8.41 24.09 0.76
C ILE A 271 -7.65 24.82 1.87
N ARG A 272 -6.43 25.31 1.58
CA ARG A 272 -5.64 26.10 2.52
C ARG A 272 -6.36 27.40 2.92
N THR A 273 -6.80 28.20 1.97
CA THR A 273 -7.56 29.44 2.26
C THR A 273 -8.85 29.14 3.04
N MET A 274 -9.52 28.03 2.72
CA MET A 274 -10.73 27.62 3.45
C MET A 274 -10.41 27.23 4.90
N ASN A 275 -9.30 26.51 5.15
CA ASN A 275 -8.85 26.18 6.49
C ASN A 275 -8.49 27.43 7.32
N GLU A 276 -7.83 28.43 6.71
CA GLU A 276 -7.54 29.72 7.36
C GLU A 276 -8.83 30.46 7.74
N VAL A 277 -9.83 30.48 6.85
CA VAL A 277 -11.16 31.07 7.13
C VAL A 277 -11.89 30.34 8.25
N VAL A 278 -11.90 29.01 8.25
CA VAL A 278 -12.57 28.20 9.29
C VAL A 278 -11.88 28.37 10.63
N SER A 279 -10.54 28.36 10.66
CA SER A 279 -9.77 28.60 11.88
C SER A 279 -10.02 30.02 12.43
N GLY A 280 -10.10 31.02 11.55
CA GLY A 280 -10.37 32.42 11.88
C GLY A 280 -11.85 32.79 12.03
N ILE A 281 -12.79 31.84 12.03
CA ILE A 281 -14.22 32.13 11.85
C ILE A 281 -14.80 33.08 12.91
N ARG A 282 -14.34 32.97 14.16
CA ARG A 282 -14.80 33.84 15.26
C ARG A 282 -14.43 35.31 15.02
N ILE A 283 -13.20 35.56 14.54
CA ILE A 283 -12.71 36.91 14.23
C ILE A 283 -13.45 37.47 13.01
N ILE A 284 -13.61 36.66 11.96
CA ILE A 284 -14.33 37.05 10.74
C ILE A 284 -15.78 37.44 11.06
N LYS A 285 -16.45 36.68 11.94
CA LYS A 285 -17.81 36.96 12.42
C LYS A 285 -17.88 38.25 13.25
N MET A 286 -16.90 38.48 14.12
CA MET A 286 -16.82 39.69 14.94
C MET A 286 -16.72 40.97 14.09
N TYR A 287 -16.00 40.91 12.97
CA TYR A 287 -15.80 42.04 12.05
C TYR A 287 -16.76 42.07 10.85
N ALA A 288 -17.73 41.14 10.77
CA ALA A 288 -18.67 41.01 9.64
C ALA A 288 -17.97 40.91 8.25
N TRP A 289 -16.84 40.20 8.20
CA TRP A 289 -16.02 40.05 6.98
C TRP A 289 -16.43 38.88 6.09
N GLU A 290 -17.61 38.28 6.28
CA GLU A 290 -18.00 37.08 5.54
C GLU A 290 -18.09 37.31 4.04
N LYS A 291 -18.65 38.45 3.61
CA LYS A 291 -18.79 38.77 2.17
C LYS A 291 -17.42 38.92 1.47
N PRO A 292 -16.46 39.71 2.00
CA PRO A 292 -15.10 39.78 1.46
C PRO A 292 -14.39 38.42 1.37
N PHE A 293 -14.43 37.62 2.44
CA PHE A 293 -13.78 36.29 2.43
C PHE A 293 -14.49 35.30 1.49
N ALA A 294 -15.82 35.38 1.35
CA ALA A 294 -16.56 34.61 0.36
C ALA A 294 -16.14 35.00 -1.07
N ALA A 295 -15.93 36.28 -1.35
CA ALA A 295 -15.44 36.75 -2.65
C ALA A 295 -14.00 36.24 -2.93
N LEU A 296 -13.12 36.26 -1.93
CA LEU A 296 -11.76 35.70 -2.03
C LEU A 296 -11.80 34.21 -2.39
N VAL A 297 -12.61 33.41 -1.69
CA VAL A 297 -12.76 31.98 -1.98
C VAL A 297 -13.37 31.74 -3.36
N SER A 298 -14.34 32.56 -3.76
CA SER A 298 -14.97 32.51 -5.09
C SER A 298 -13.97 32.79 -6.22
N GLU A 299 -13.05 33.74 -6.03
CA GLU A 299 -11.96 34.04 -6.98
C GLU A 299 -11.05 32.83 -7.19
N VAL A 300 -10.60 32.21 -6.10
CA VAL A 300 -9.76 31.01 -6.16
C VAL A 300 -10.51 29.88 -6.86
N ARG A 301 -11.79 29.69 -6.51
CA ARG A 301 -12.65 28.68 -7.13
C ARG A 301 -12.87 28.93 -8.62
N ARG A 302 -13.00 30.18 -9.08
CA ARG A 302 -13.15 30.49 -10.50
C ARG A 302 -11.92 30.08 -11.31
N LYS A 303 -10.72 30.36 -10.78
CA LYS A 303 -9.45 29.94 -11.39
C LYS A 303 -9.35 28.41 -11.45
N GLU A 304 -9.74 27.73 -10.39
CA GLU A 304 -9.80 26.26 -10.32
C GLU A 304 -10.77 25.69 -11.37
N ILE A 305 -12.02 26.17 -11.41
CA ILE A 305 -13.05 25.74 -12.37
C ILE A 305 -12.59 25.93 -13.81
N SER A 306 -11.91 27.04 -14.14
CA SER A 306 -11.38 27.27 -15.49
C SER A 306 -10.41 26.15 -15.93
N LYS A 307 -9.57 25.65 -15.01
CA LYS A 307 -8.67 24.52 -15.31
C LYS A 307 -9.40 23.18 -15.34
N ILE A 308 -10.37 22.97 -14.44
CA ILE A 308 -11.24 21.79 -14.44
C ILE A 308 -11.96 21.67 -15.78
N MET A 309 -12.57 22.76 -16.28
CA MET A 309 -13.29 22.76 -17.55
C MET A 309 -12.38 22.41 -18.73
N LYS A 310 -11.18 23.00 -18.81
CA LYS A 310 -10.19 22.64 -19.85
C LYS A 310 -9.81 21.17 -19.78
N SER A 311 -9.59 20.62 -18.58
CA SER A 311 -9.32 19.20 -18.38
C SER A 311 -10.51 18.32 -18.76
N SER A 312 -11.74 18.77 -18.50
CA SER A 312 -12.98 18.05 -18.83
C SER A 312 -13.21 17.99 -20.34
N TYR A 313 -13.03 19.10 -21.06
CA TYR A 313 -13.09 19.11 -22.53
C TYR A 313 -12.06 18.15 -23.15
N LEU A 314 -10.83 18.14 -22.61
CA LEU A 314 -9.79 17.22 -23.08
C LEU A 314 -10.19 15.74 -22.86
N ARG A 315 -10.77 15.43 -21.70
CA ARG A 315 -11.28 14.10 -21.39
C ARG A 315 -12.43 13.71 -22.32
N GLY A 316 -13.36 14.63 -22.59
CA GLY A 316 -14.45 14.44 -23.54
C GLY A 316 -13.93 14.13 -24.94
N LEU A 317 -12.94 14.90 -25.42
CA LEU A 317 -12.29 14.65 -26.72
C LEU A 317 -11.59 13.28 -26.78
N ASN A 318 -10.91 12.86 -25.71
CA ASN A 318 -10.28 11.55 -25.66
C ASN A 318 -11.32 10.41 -25.72
N MET A 319 -12.43 10.52 -24.98
CA MET A 319 -13.53 9.55 -25.03
C MET A 319 -14.20 9.52 -26.41
N ALA A 320 -14.47 10.69 -27.00
CA ALA A 320 -15.04 10.79 -28.34
C ALA A 320 -14.11 10.14 -29.39
N SER A 321 -12.80 10.41 -29.31
CA SER A 321 -11.80 9.80 -30.17
C SER A 321 -11.80 8.27 -30.07
N PHE A 322 -11.92 7.71 -28.85
CA PHE A 322 -11.98 6.27 -28.63
C PHE A 322 -13.20 5.59 -29.30
N PHE A 323 -14.39 6.20 -29.23
CA PHE A 323 -15.59 5.67 -29.88
C PHE A 323 -15.56 5.84 -31.40
N CYS A 324 -15.16 7.02 -31.89
CA CYS A 324 -15.05 7.30 -33.33
C CYS A 324 -14.01 6.41 -34.01
N ALA A 325 -12.88 6.14 -33.33
CA ALA A 325 -11.80 5.28 -33.80
C ALA A 325 -12.30 3.93 -34.33
N SER A 326 -13.19 3.23 -33.59
CA SER A 326 -13.69 1.93 -34.07
C SER A 326 -14.42 2.01 -35.40
N LYS A 327 -15.17 3.08 -35.64
CA LYS A 327 -15.92 3.26 -36.88
C LYS A 327 -14.97 3.62 -38.03
N ILE A 328 -13.97 4.46 -37.77
CA ILE A 328 -12.94 4.84 -38.74
C ILE A 328 -12.12 3.61 -39.18
N ILE A 329 -11.68 2.77 -38.23
CA ILE A 329 -10.92 1.54 -38.51
C ILE A 329 -11.71 0.63 -39.45
N VAL A 330 -12.97 0.35 -39.12
CA VAL A 330 -13.84 -0.52 -39.92
C VAL A 330 -14.10 0.09 -41.30
N PHE A 331 -14.40 1.38 -41.37
CA PHE A 331 -14.66 2.09 -42.63
C PHE A 331 -13.46 2.03 -43.59
N ILE A 332 -12.26 2.37 -43.10
CA ILE A 332 -11.04 2.36 -43.93
C ILE A 332 -10.72 0.93 -44.40
N THR A 333 -10.86 -0.05 -43.51
CA THR A 333 -10.57 -1.46 -43.84
C THR A 333 -11.48 -1.96 -44.97
N PHE A 334 -12.80 -1.78 -44.84
CA PHE A 334 -13.74 -2.25 -45.86
C PHE A 334 -13.71 -1.42 -47.14
N THR A 335 -13.42 -0.12 -47.06
CA THR A 335 -13.21 0.71 -48.25
C THR A 335 -12.05 0.17 -49.07
N LEU A 336 -10.90 -0.10 -48.44
CA LEU A 336 -9.76 -0.69 -49.14
C LEU A 336 -10.06 -2.10 -49.68
N TYR A 337 -10.80 -2.91 -48.92
CA TYR A 337 -11.20 -4.26 -49.33
C TYR A 337 -12.05 -4.26 -50.61
N VAL A 338 -13.00 -3.32 -50.74
CA VAL A 338 -13.81 -3.14 -51.95
C VAL A 338 -12.97 -2.56 -53.09
N LEU A 339 -12.08 -1.61 -52.82
CA LEU A 339 -11.19 -1.03 -53.85
C LEU A 339 -10.23 -2.06 -54.45
N LEU A 340 -9.87 -3.11 -53.70
CA LEU A 340 -9.10 -4.25 -54.20
C LEU A 340 -9.93 -5.25 -55.02
N GLY A 341 -11.22 -4.97 -55.25
CA GLY A 341 -12.12 -5.78 -56.08
C GLY A 341 -12.81 -6.93 -55.35
N ASN A 342 -12.73 -7.00 -54.01
CA ASN A 342 -13.35 -8.07 -53.25
C ASN A 342 -14.82 -7.79 -52.90
N THR A 343 -15.62 -8.85 -52.76
CA THR A 343 -17.02 -8.78 -52.34
C THR A 343 -17.18 -8.92 -50.83
N ILE A 344 -18.01 -8.05 -50.25
CA ILE A 344 -18.32 -8.03 -48.82
C ILE A 344 -19.39 -9.09 -48.52
N SER A 345 -19.17 -9.93 -47.50
CA SER A 345 -20.19 -10.81 -46.90
C SER A 345 -20.44 -10.42 -45.45
N ALA A 346 -21.61 -10.76 -44.90
CA ALA A 346 -21.95 -10.46 -43.51
C ALA A 346 -21.05 -11.21 -42.53
N SER A 347 -20.71 -12.47 -42.83
CA SER A 347 -19.76 -13.28 -42.07
C SER A 347 -18.39 -12.61 -41.92
N ARG A 348 -17.79 -12.16 -43.04
CA ARG A 348 -16.49 -11.45 -43.04
C ARG A 348 -16.56 -10.13 -42.28
N VAL A 349 -17.63 -9.36 -42.48
CA VAL A 349 -17.83 -8.08 -41.78
C VAL A 349 -17.88 -8.29 -40.28
N PHE A 350 -18.70 -9.24 -39.84
CA PHE A 350 -18.88 -9.52 -38.43
C PHE A 350 -17.58 -9.98 -37.76
N VAL A 351 -16.89 -10.97 -38.34
CA VAL A 351 -15.62 -11.50 -37.81
C VAL A 351 -14.59 -10.38 -37.70
N THR A 352 -14.42 -9.59 -38.77
CA THR A 352 -13.46 -8.49 -38.82
C THR A 352 -13.75 -7.42 -37.76
N VAL A 353 -15.00 -6.97 -37.64
CA VAL A 353 -15.40 -5.94 -36.66
C VAL A 353 -15.18 -6.43 -35.23
N SER A 354 -15.52 -7.69 -34.95
CA SER A 354 -15.35 -8.32 -33.65
C SER A 354 -13.87 -8.50 -33.29
N LEU A 355 -13.04 -8.98 -34.22
CA LEU A 355 -11.58 -9.11 -34.04
C LEU A 355 -10.91 -7.75 -33.79
N TYR A 356 -11.25 -6.71 -34.56
CA TYR A 356 -10.75 -5.35 -34.30
C TYR A 356 -11.18 -4.82 -32.94
N THR A 357 -12.42 -5.10 -32.51
CA THR A 357 -12.93 -4.65 -31.21
C THR A 357 -12.17 -5.32 -30.05
N SER A 358 -11.87 -6.62 -30.17
CA SER A 358 -11.10 -7.39 -29.20
C SER A 358 -9.67 -6.83 -29.04
N VAL A 359 -8.91 -6.74 -30.14
CA VAL A 359 -7.51 -6.25 -30.10
C VAL A 359 -7.42 -4.79 -29.68
N ARG A 360 -8.43 -3.97 -30.03
CA ARG A 360 -8.44 -2.54 -29.68
C ARG A 360 -8.34 -2.34 -28.17
N LEU A 361 -9.18 -3.00 -27.37
CA LEU A 361 -9.16 -2.81 -25.91
C LEU A 361 -7.78 -3.15 -25.32
N THR A 362 -7.21 -4.28 -25.74
CA THR A 362 -5.90 -4.71 -25.23
C THR A 362 -4.78 -3.78 -25.64
N VAL A 363 -4.70 -3.37 -26.91
CA VAL A 363 -3.60 -2.54 -27.43
C VAL A 363 -3.73 -1.07 -27.01
N THR A 364 -4.95 -0.53 -26.96
CA THR A 364 -5.15 0.91 -26.67
C THR A 364 -5.28 1.23 -25.19
N LEU A 365 -5.70 0.27 -24.36
CA LEU A 365 -5.93 0.51 -22.92
C LEU A 365 -5.01 -0.37 -22.06
N PHE A 366 -5.12 -1.70 -22.14
CA PHE A 366 -4.45 -2.58 -21.19
C PHE A 366 -2.93 -2.58 -21.33
N PHE A 367 -2.40 -2.62 -22.55
CA PHE A 367 -0.95 -2.61 -22.77
C PHE A 367 -0.30 -1.28 -22.36
N PRO A 368 -0.81 -0.09 -22.76
CA PRO A 368 -0.30 1.19 -22.25
C PRO A 368 -0.42 1.30 -20.72
N SER A 369 -1.53 0.89 -20.12
CA SER A 369 -1.70 0.89 -18.67
C SER A 369 -0.73 -0.06 -17.98
N ALA A 370 -0.40 -1.21 -18.56
CA ALA A 370 0.60 -2.12 -18.02
C ALA A 370 2.00 -1.48 -17.98
N ILE A 371 2.38 -0.77 -19.05
CA ILE A 371 3.64 -0.02 -19.11
C ILE A 371 3.64 1.09 -18.05
N GLU A 372 2.58 1.91 -18.00
CA GLU A 372 2.45 3.00 -17.03
C GLU A 372 2.58 2.50 -15.58
N LYS A 373 1.80 1.48 -15.21
CA LYS A 373 1.81 0.90 -13.86
C LYS A 373 3.13 0.22 -13.52
N LEU A 374 3.80 -0.40 -14.48
CA LEU A 374 5.13 -0.96 -14.27
C LEU A 374 6.14 0.13 -13.90
N PHE A 375 6.15 1.27 -14.62
CA PHE A 375 7.06 2.37 -14.32
C PHE A 375 6.73 3.05 -12.98
N GLU A 376 5.45 3.27 -12.66
CA GLU A 376 5.04 3.80 -11.35
C GLU A 376 5.46 2.87 -10.20
N CYS A 377 5.24 1.57 -10.36
CA CYS A 377 5.62 0.56 -9.38
C CYS A 377 7.15 0.50 -9.22
N ARG A 378 7.91 0.59 -10.31
CA ARG A 378 9.39 0.60 -10.26
C ARG A 378 9.94 1.77 -9.45
N VAL A 379 9.36 2.97 -9.60
CA VAL A 379 9.75 4.14 -8.79
C VAL A 379 9.42 3.90 -7.31
N SER A 380 8.27 3.30 -7.03
CA SER A 380 7.83 2.99 -5.67
C SER A 380 8.70 1.93 -5.00
N ILE A 381 9.03 0.85 -5.71
CA ILE A 381 9.99 -0.18 -5.27
C ILE A 381 11.34 0.46 -4.96
N ARG A 382 11.83 1.38 -5.79
CA ARG A 382 13.09 2.08 -5.55
C ARG A 382 13.06 2.88 -4.25
N ARG A 383 12.00 3.67 -4.01
CA ARG A 383 11.86 4.45 -2.77
C ARG A 383 11.79 3.54 -1.52
N ILE A 384 11.05 2.45 -1.61
CA ILE A 384 10.98 1.49 -0.50
C ILE A 384 12.34 0.80 -0.29
N GLN A 385 13.05 0.44 -1.37
CA GLN A 385 14.38 -0.14 -1.28
C GLN A 385 15.37 0.84 -0.62
N GLU A 386 15.39 2.10 -1.03
CA GLU A 386 16.21 3.15 -0.42
C GLU A 386 15.91 3.29 1.08
N PHE A 387 14.64 3.22 1.49
CA PHE A 387 14.23 3.21 2.90
C PHE A 387 14.68 1.94 3.66
N LEU A 388 14.52 0.76 3.07
CA LEU A 388 14.93 -0.52 3.67
C LEU A 388 16.45 -0.64 3.81
N MET A 389 17.22 0.12 3.02
CA MET A 389 18.67 0.17 3.07
C MET A 389 19.23 1.19 4.06
N LEU A 390 18.37 1.97 4.74
CA LEU A 390 18.82 2.89 5.79
C LEU A 390 19.46 2.13 6.97
N ASP A 391 20.35 2.80 7.68
CA ASP A 391 21.09 2.21 8.78
C ASP A 391 20.16 1.83 9.94
N GLU A 392 20.37 0.65 10.52
CA GLU A 392 19.65 0.17 11.69
C GLU A 392 20.46 0.38 12.97
N ILE A 393 19.79 0.44 14.11
CA ILE A 393 20.44 0.40 15.42
C ILE A 393 21.15 -0.96 15.53
N THR A 394 22.47 -0.94 15.59
CA THR A 394 23.27 -2.13 15.81
C THR A 394 22.91 -2.74 17.16
N LYS A 395 22.17 -3.85 17.17
CA LYS A 395 21.82 -4.58 18.41
C LYS A 395 23.02 -5.24 19.11
N ASN A 396 24.24 -5.00 18.64
CA ASN A 396 25.43 -5.63 19.17
C ASN A 396 25.78 -5.01 20.53
N ALA A 397 25.56 -5.79 21.59
CA ALA A 397 26.34 -5.79 22.83
C ALA A 397 26.05 -4.76 23.93
N LEU A 398 24.80 -4.39 24.20
CA LEU A 398 24.47 -3.61 25.43
C LEU A 398 23.79 -4.42 26.55
N ALA A 399 23.33 -5.65 26.30
CA ALA A 399 22.79 -6.51 27.36
C ALA A 399 23.59 -7.81 27.42
N LEU A 400 24.64 -7.82 28.25
CA LEU A 400 25.26 -9.08 28.67
C LEU A 400 24.23 -9.88 29.50
N PRO A 401 24.10 -11.20 29.28
CA PRO A 401 23.31 -12.06 30.16
C PRO A 401 23.75 -11.89 31.63
N GLN A 402 22.82 -12.04 32.57
CA GLN A 402 23.15 -12.12 34.00
C GLN A 402 23.97 -13.40 34.25
N GLU A 403 25.29 -13.35 34.06
CA GLU A 403 26.19 -14.26 34.75
C GLU A 403 26.58 -13.64 36.10
N GLU A 404 26.24 -14.39 37.16
CA GLU A 404 26.57 -14.08 38.55
C GLU A 404 28.07 -14.22 38.78
N LYS A 405 28.85 -13.21 38.42
CA LYS A 405 30.16 -12.95 39.04
C LYS A 405 30.23 -11.53 39.59
N LYS A 406 30.90 -11.45 40.74
CA LYS A 406 30.96 -10.36 41.74
C LYS A 406 30.98 -8.92 41.20
N MET A 407 30.24 -8.04 41.88
CA MET A 407 30.52 -6.61 42.12
C MET A 407 30.95 -5.75 40.90
N GLU A 408 30.45 -6.06 39.72
CA GLU A 408 30.66 -5.20 38.54
C GLU A 408 29.75 -3.96 38.59
N PRO A 409 30.25 -2.79 38.12
CA PRO A 409 29.44 -1.58 38.02
C PRO A 409 28.22 -1.80 37.12
N SER A 410 27.08 -1.20 37.49
CA SER A 410 25.83 -1.28 36.73
C SER A 410 25.88 -0.49 35.42
N VAL A 411 26.62 0.63 35.43
CA VAL A 411 26.97 1.40 34.23
C VAL A 411 28.46 1.75 34.30
N GLU A 412 29.21 1.39 33.27
CA GLU A 412 30.63 1.73 33.11
C GLU A 412 30.80 2.50 31.80
N ILE A 413 31.29 3.74 31.91
CA ILE A 413 31.60 4.61 30.78
C ILE A 413 33.08 5.00 30.87
N GLN A 414 33.84 4.72 29.82
CA GLN A 414 35.25 5.09 29.70
C GLN A 414 35.51 5.82 28.38
N ASP A 415 35.99 7.05 28.47
CA ASP A 415 36.39 7.94 27.36
C ASP A 415 35.36 8.04 26.22
N LEU A 416 34.07 8.05 26.59
CA LEU A 416 32.97 8.01 25.65
C LEU A 416 32.92 9.29 24.82
N THR A 417 32.93 9.11 23.49
CA THR A 417 32.75 10.17 22.51
C THR A 417 31.65 9.80 21.53
N CYS A 418 30.66 10.70 21.36
CA CYS A 418 29.47 10.45 20.55
C CYS A 418 29.12 11.65 19.66
N TYR A 419 28.58 11.35 18.47
CA TYR A 419 28.10 12.31 17.48
C TYR A 419 26.66 11.95 17.06
N TRP A 420 25.76 12.95 17.05
CA TRP A 420 24.43 12.77 16.44
C TRP A 420 24.50 12.76 14.91
N ASP A 421 25.43 13.51 14.34
CA ASP A 421 25.77 13.54 12.93
C ASP A 421 27.30 13.47 12.79
N GLU A 422 27.78 12.40 12.17
CA GLU A 422 29.20 12.13 11.95
C GLU A 422 29.89 13.21 11.11
N ASN A 423 29.12 14.04 10.39
CA ASN A 423 29.65 15.15 9.60
C ASN A 423 29.94 16.42 10.43
N LEU A 424 29.54 16.45 11.70
CA LEU A 424 29.78 17.61 12.57
C LEU A 424 31.21 17.62 13.09
N ALA A 425 31.85 18.80 13.07
CA ALA A 425 33.23 18.97 13.52
C ALA A 425 33.42 18.78 15.04
N ALA A 426 32.37 18.98 15.84
CA ALA A 426 32.44 18.89 17.30
C ALA A 426 31.53 17.76 17.83
N PRO A 427 32.04 16.89 18.72
CA PRO A 427 31.25 15.84 19.33
C PRO A 427 30.17 16.41 20.26
N SER A 428 29.06 15.68 20.38
CA SER A 428 27.99 16.01 21.33
C SER A 428 28.34 15.62 22.76
N LEU A 429 29.15 14.57 22.91
CA LEU A 429 29.74 14.11 24.17
C LEU A 429 31.24 13.86 23.90
N GLN A 430 32.12 14.39 24.73
CA GLN A 430 33.58 14.30 24.53
C GLN A 430 34.25 13.73 25.79
N SER A 431 34.95 12.60 25.64
CA SER A 431 35.79 11.98 26.68
C SER A 431 35.11 11.86 28.05
N ILE A 432 33.87 11.37 28.08
CA ILE A 432 33.12 11.18 29.32
C ILE A 432 33.53 9.85 29.98
N SER A 433 33.91 9.90 31.25
CA SER A 433 34.33 8.73 32.05
C SER A 433 33.69 8.75 33.43
N PHE A 434 32.88 7.74 33.76
CA PHE A 434 32.37 7.51 35.11
C PHE A 434 31.88 6.06 35.29
N THR A 435 31.77 5.63 36.55
CA THR A 435 31.23 4.33 36.93
C THR A 435 30.09 4.51 37.93
N LEU A 436 29.01 3.73 37.76
CA LEU A 436 27.84 3.75 38.64
C LEU A 436 27.62 2.34 39.20
N ASN A 437 27.66 2.22 40.53
CA ASN A 437 27.37 0.96 41.22
C ASN A 437 25.87 0.82 41.49
N SER A 438 25.42 -0.40 41.77
CA SER A 438 24.02 -0.65 42.14
C SER A 438 23.62 0.16 43.37
N ASN A 439 22.36 0.60 43.41
CA ASN A 439 21.76 1.40 44.50
C ASN A 439 22.34 2.81 44.67
N GLN A 440 22.96 3.39 43.65
CA GLN A 440 23.41 4.79 43.66
C GLN A 440 22.50 5.68 42.80
N LEU A 441 22.22 6.88 43.31
CA LEU A 441 21.51 7.94 42.58
C LEU A 441 22.52 8.91 41.97
N LEU A 442 22.59 8.96 40.64
CA LEU A 442 23.42 9.92 39.90
C LEU A 442 22.58 11.15 39.53
N ALA A 443 23.06 12.34 39.92
CA ALA A 443 22.49 13.62 39.50
C ALA A 443 23.33 14.25 38.39
N VAL A 444 22.73 14.48 37.21
CA VAL A 444 23.39 15.12 36.07
C VAL A 444 22.91 16.57 35.96
N ILE A 445 23.80 17.53 36.19
CA ILE A 445 23.51 18.97 36.16
C ILE A 445 24.31 19.68 35.06
N GLY A 446 23.77 20.79 34.55
CA GLY A 446 24.46 21.61 33.54
C GLY A 446 23.48 22.50 32.76
N PRO A 447 23.99 23.50 32.02
CA PRO A 447 23.16 24.44 31.27
C PRO A 447 22.36 23.77 30.15
N VAL A 448 21.37 24.48 29.59
CA VAL A 448 20.60 24.01 28.43
C VAL A 448 21.56 23.75 27.27
N GLY A 449 21.42 22.61 26.59
CA GLY A 449 22.32 22.21 25.49
C GLY A 449 23.63 21.53 25.91
N ALA A 450 23.89 21.34 27.22
CA ALA A 450 25.13 20.69 27.69
C ALA A 450 25.25 19.17 27.42
N GLY A 451 24.41 18.58 26.57
CA GLY A 451 24.48 17.15 26.24
C GLY A 451 23.85 16.17 27.27
N LYS A 452 23.15 16.67 28.29
CA LYS A 452 22.48 15.82 29.32
C LYS A 452 21.57 14.74 28.73
N SER A 453 20.70 15.12 27.81
CA SER A 453 19.80 14.18 27.12
C SER A 453 20.57 13.24 26.20
N SER A 454 21.64 13.72 25.54
CA SER A 454 22.51 12.89 24.71
C SER A 454 23.19 11.78 25.51
N LEU A 455 23.64 12.08 26.74
CA LEU A 455 24.20 11.07 27.65
C LEU A 455 23.19 9.95 27.96
N LEU A 456 21.93 10.31 28.24
CA LEU A 456 20.87 9.31 28.46
C LEU A 456 20.59 8.51 27.18
N SER A 457 20.56 9.15 26.01
CA SER A 457 20.40 8.47 24.72
C SER A 457 21.53 7.49 24.42
N SER A 458 22.77 7.81 24.80
CA SER A 458 23.90 6.88 24.68
C SER A 458 23.71 5.65 25.59
N ILE A 459 23.32 5.86 26.86
CA ILE A 459 23.05 4.76 27.80
C ILE A 459 21.92 3.85 27.29
N LEU A 460 20.90 4.41 26.63
CA LEU A 460 19.81 3.66 26.01
C LEU A 460 20.23 2.88 24.75
N GLY A 461 21.37 3.21 24.15
CA GLY A 461 21.82 2.65 22.87
C GLY A 461 21.23 3.34 21.63
N GLU A 462 20.51 4.46 21.79
CA GLU A 462 19.96 5.25 20.69
C GLU A 462 21.02 6.12 19.99
N LEU A 463 22.06 6.49 20.75
CA LEU A 463 23.23 7.24 20.26
C LEU A 463 24.48 6.37 20.35
N SER A 464 24.96 5.91 19.19
CA SER A 464 26.13 5.03 19.09
C SER A 464 27.41 5.70 19.60
N ALA A 465 28.25 4.91 20.28
CA ALA A 465 29.59 5.31 20.67
C ALA A 465 30.54 5.17 19.48
N GLU A 466 31.27 6.23 19.13
CA GLU A 466 32.33 6.15 18.10
C GLU A 466 33.67 5.78 18.73
N LYS A 467 33.95 6.33 19.92
CA LYS A 467 35.12 6.01 20.74
C LYS A 467 34.72 5.82 22.20
N GLY A 468 35.53 5.04 22.90
CA GLY A 468 35.31 4.71 24.31
C GLY A 468 34.51 3.43 24.49
N VAL A 469 34.31 3.06 25.76
CA VAL A 469 33.59 1.86 26.17
C VAL A 469 32.36 2.27 26.96
N LEU A 470 31.19 1.79 26.54
CA LEU A 470 29.94 1.91 27.28
C LEU A 470 29.41 0.51 27.57
N LYS A 471 29.34 0.15 28.85
CA LYS A 471 28.72 -1.10 29.30
C LYS A 471 27.56 -0.78 30.23
N VAL A 472 26.43 -1.40 29.96
CA VAL A 472 25.22 -1.28 30.78
C VAL A 472 24.78 -2.69 31.16
N LYS A 473 24.44 -2.90 32.43
CA LYS A 473 23.98 -4.20 32.95
C LYS A 473 22.53 -4.09 33.43
N GLY A 474 21.68 -5.02 32.99
CA GLY A 474 20.29 -5.14 33.43
C GLY A 474 19.27 -4.47 32.50
N GLN A 475 18.04 -4.34 33.00
CA GLN A 475 16.91 -3.78 32.25
C GLN A 475 16.82 -2.28 32.45
N LEU A 476 16.85 -1.52 31.36
CA LEU A 476 16.70 -0.06 31.38
C LEU A 476 15.23 0.33 31.39
N THR A 477 14.91 1.39 32.14
CA THR A 477 13.62 2.07 32.04
C THR A 477 13.85 3.57 31.85
N TYR A 478 13.03 4.20 31.02
CA TYR A 478 13.25 5.57 30.56
C TYR A 478 12.01 6.43 30.69
N ALA A 479 12.16 7.61 31.30
CA ALA A 479 11.14 8.66 31.33
C ALA A 479 11.60 9.81 30.43
N ALA A 480 10.89 10.03 29.32
CA ALA A 480 11.24 11.06 28.36
C ALA A 480 10.89 12.47 28.86
N GLN A 481 11.69 13.46 28.45
CA GLN A 481 11.44 14.88 28.74
C GLN A 481 10.07 15.35 28.22
N GLN A 482 9.66 14.86 27.05
CA GLN A 482 8.31 15.01 26.52
C GLN A 482 7.55 13.69 26.74
N PRO A 483 6.62 13.63 27.70
CA PRO A 483 5.92 12.39 28.01
C PRO A 483 5.07 11.92 26.82
N TRP A 484 5.22 10.64 26.46
CA TRP A 484 4.36 10.00 25.48
C TRP A 484 3.24 9.23 26.20
N VAL A 485 2.01 9.41 25.72
CA VAL A 485 0.81 8.74 26.24
C VAL A 485 0.08 8.12 25.05
N PHE A 486 -0.21 6.82 25.17
CA PHE A 486 -0.88 6.04 24.15
C PHE A 486 -2.39 6.28 24.18
N PRO A 487 -3.08 6.22 23.02
CA PRO A 487 -4.52 6.22 22.97
C PRO A 487 -5.08 5.02 23.73
N GLY A 488 -6.01 5.26 24.66
CA GLY A 488 -6.53 4.22 25.55
C GLY A 488 -6.86 4.76 26.93
N THR A 489 -7.05 3.89 27.91
CA THR A 489 -7.35 4.31 29.28
C THR A 489 -6.09 4.72 30.04
N ILE A 490 -6.22 5.54 31.09
CA ILE A 490 -5.09 5.86 31.99
C ILE A 490 -4.51 4.57 32.58
N ARG A 491 -5.37 3.64 33.02
CA ARG A 491 -4.96 2.33 33.51
C ARG A 491 -4.10 1.58 32.50
N SER A 492 -4.50 1.53 31.23
CA SER A 492 -3.73 0.83 30.19
C SER A 492 -2.35 1.45 29.94
N ASN A 493 -2.25 2.77 30.02
CA ASN A 493 -0.99 3.50 29.92
C ASN A 493 -0.07 3.20 31.10
N ILE A 494 -0.61 3.15 32.32
CA ILE A 494 0.15 2.83 33.53
C ILE A 494 0.58 1.37 33.52
N LEU A 495 -0.27 0.43 33.10
CA LEU A 495 0.07 -0.99 33.06
C LEU A 495 1.05 -1.36 31.94
N PHE A 496 1.04 -0.61 30.83
CA PHE A 496 1.96 -0.78 29.70
C PHE A 496 2.01 -2.23 29.16
N GLY A 497 0.86 -2.87 29.04
CA GLY A 497 0.72 -4.26 28.56
C GLY A 497 0.93 -5.34 29.62
N LYS A 498 1.22 -4.99 30.88
CA LYS A 498 1.24 -5.94 32.01
C LYS A 498 -0.15 -6.18 32.60
N GLU A 499 -0.32 -7.31 33.26
CA GLU A 499 -1.53 -7.62 34.03
C GLU A 499 -1.67 -6.72 35.27
N LEU A 500 -2.92 -6.46 35.67
CA LEU A 500 -3.22 -5.59 36.80
C LEU A 500 -2.91 -6.32 38.13
N ASN A 501 -1.90 -5.82 38.84
CA ASN A 501 -1.68 -6.15 40.25
C ASN A 501 -2.18 -4.99 41.13
N ASN A 502 -3.32 -5.20 41.81
CA ASN A 502 -3.99 -4.16 42.59
C ASN A 502 -3.09 -3.52 43.67
N GLN A 503 -2.30 -4.31 44.39
CA GLN A 503 -1.45 -3.79 45.47
C GLN A 503 -0.34 -2.89 44.92
N LYS A 504 0.33 -3.36 43.87
CA LYS A 504 1.41 -2.60 43.22
C LYS A 504 0.88 -1.36 42.51
N TYR A 505 -0.27 -1.48 41.85
CA TYR A 505 -0.92 -0.37 41.15
C TYR A 505 -1.26 0.76 42.13
N GLU A 506 -1.91 0.45 43.26
CA GLU A 506 -2.27 1.46 44.27
C GLU A 506 -1.02 2.13 44.89
N GLN A 507 0.04 1.34 45.15
CA GLN A 507 1.32 1.88 45.62
C GLN A 507 1.93 2.87 44.62
N VAL A 508 1.92 2.53 43.32
CA VAL A 508 2.43 3.40 42.26
C VAL A 508 1.61 4.67 42.12
N ILE A 509 0.27 4.58 42.13
CA ILE A 509 -0.63 5.74 42.08
C ILE A 509 -0.36 6.70 43.24
N ARG A 510 -0.18 6.15 44.44
CA ARG A 510 0.14 6.93 45.64
C ARG A 510 1.52 7.57 45.55
N ALA A 511 2.54 6.83 45.13
CA ALA A 511 3.92 7.32 44.98
C ALA A 511 4.03 8.45 43.93
N CYS A 512 3.27 8.35 42.84
CA CYS A 512 3.22 9.38 41.80
C CYS A 512 2.24 10.54 42.09
N ALA A 513 1.55 10.53 43.24
CA ALA A 513 0.53 11.53 43.60
C ALA A 513 -0.60 11.70 42.56
N LEU A 514 -0.98 10.63 41.87
CA LEU A 514 -2.02 10.63 40.83
C LEU A 514 -3.45 10.54 41.38
N LYS A 515 -3.63 10.17 42.65
CA LYS A 515 -4.95 9.88 43.24
C LYS A 515 -5.95 11.03 43.06
N ARG A 516 -5.54 12.26 43.36
CA ARG A 516 -6.39 13.46 43.20
C ARG A 516 -6.71 13.76 41.74
N ASP A 517 -5.77 13.52 40.82
CA ASP A 517 -6.02 13.71 39.39
C ASP A 517 -7.10 12.74 38.90
N LEU A 518 -7.04 11.47 39.35
CA LEU A 518 -8.01 10.45 38.99
C LEU A 518 -9.40 10.74 39.56
N GLU A 519 -9.50 11.23 40.79
CA GLU A 519 -10.79 11.60 41.42
C GLU A 519 -11.53 12.73 40.69
N LEU A 520 -10.80 13.60 39.96
CA LEU A 520 -11.38 14.72 39.21
C LEU A 520 -11.84 14.32 37.80
N LEU A 521 -11.45 13.14 37.32
CA LEU A 521 -11.82 12.65 36.00
C LEU A 521 -13.16 11.90 36.05
N PRO A 522 -14.02 12.05 35.02
CA PRO A 522 -15.38 11.51 35.03
C PRO A 522 -15.44 10.00 35.23
N ASP A 523 -14.50 9.25 34.65
CA ASP A 523 -14.42 7.78 34.76
C ASP A 523 -13.16 7.32 35.52
N GLY A 524 -12.54 8.20 36.31
CA GLY A 524 -11.33 7.89 37.06
C GLY A 524 -10.19 7.39 36.17
N ASP A 525 -9.61 6.24 36.51
CA ASP A 525 -8.51 5.62 35.77
C ASP A 525 -8.93 4.88 34.48
N LEU A 526 -10.24 4.68 34.28
CA LEU A 526 -10.81 4.15 33.04
C LEU A 526 -11.08 5.23 32.01
N THR A 527 -10.88 6.51 32.36
CA THR A 527 -11.03 7.64 31.43
C THR A 527 -10.22 7.41 30.16
N LEU A 528 -10.91 7.49 29.02
CA LEU A 528 -10.31 7.37 27.70
C LEU A 528 -9.51 8.63 27.35
N ILE A 529 -8.24 8.40 27.03
CA ILE A 529 -7.29 9.41 26.61
C ILE A 529 -7.16 9.33 25.09
N GLY A 530 -7.40 10.46 24.40
CA GLY A 530 -7.18 10.60 22.97
C GLY A 530 -5.68 10.73 22.60
N ASP A 531 -5.40 10.87 21.30
CA ASP A 531 -4.03 10.98 20.78
C ASP A 531 -3.17 12.00 21.55
N ARG A 532 -1.96 11.58 21.92
CA ARG A 532 -0.97 12.37 22.67
C ARG A 532 -1.48 12.97 23.99
N GLY A 533 -2.55 12.41 24.55
CA GLY A 533 -3.09 12.88 25.82
C GLY A 533 -3.74 14.26 25.75
N ALA A 534 -4.46 14.59 24.68
CA ALA A 534 -5.09 15.91 24.50
C ALA A 534 -5.98 16.34 25.70
N THR A 535 -6.52 15.39 26.46
CA THR A 535 -7.38 15.61 27.63
C THR A 535 -6.61 15.85 28.94
N LEU A 536 -5.29 15.58 28.99
CA LEU A 536 -4.46 15.72 30.18
C LEU A 536 -3.59 16.98 30.13
N SER A 537 -3.39 17.61 31.29
CA SER A 537 -2.39 18.66 31.45
C SER A 537 -0.96 18.12 31.32
N GLY A 538 0.02 18.98 31.03
CA GLY A 538 1.42 18.56 30.90
C GLY A 538 1.98 17.85 32.15
N GLY A 539 1.63 18.34 33.35
CA GLY A 539 2.04 17.73 34.62
C GLY A 539 1.40 16.35 34.85
N GLN A 540 0.14 16.18 34.47
CA GLN A 540 -0.54 14.87 34.54
C GLN A 540 0.11 13.86 33.59
N LYS A 541 0.45 14.27 32.37
CA LYS A 541 1.16 13.40 31.42
C LYS A 541 2.50 12.91 31.98
N ALA A 542 3.27 13.80 32.61
CA ALA A 542 4.54 13.46 33.24
C ALA A 542 4.36 12.43 34.38
N ARG A 543 3.37 12.64 35.26
CA ARG A 543 3.06 11.70 36.34
C ARG A 543 2.59 10.33 35.84
N VAL A 544 1.74 10.29 34.80
CA VAL A 544 1.28 9.04 34.20
C VAL A 544 2.44 8.26 33.57
N ASN A 545 3.35 8.94 32.88
CA ASN A 545 4.54 8.30 32.30
C ASN A 545 5.49 7.77 33.38
N LEU A 546 5.70 8.52 34.47
CA LEU A 546 6.46 8.05 35.63
C LEU A 546 5.80 6.84 36.32
N ALA A 547 4.47 6.84 36.44
CA ALA A 547 3.73 5.70 36.99
C ALA A 547 3.87 4.45 36.12
N SER A 548 3.87 4.61 34.79
CA SER A 548 4.13 3.52 33.85
C SER A 548 5.53 2.92 34.04
N LEU A 549 6.54 3.76 34.26
CA LEU A 549 7.89 3.31 34.56
C LEU A 549 7.94 2.46 35.84
N LEU A 550 7.37 2.97 36.95
CA LEU A 550 7.39 2.27 38.24
C LEU A 550 6.56 0.97 38.23
N SER A 551 5.48 0.92 37.45
CA SER A 551 4.67 -0.30 37.31
C SER A 551 5.45 -1.43 36.61
N THR A 552 6.42 -1.10 35.75
CA THR A 552 7.18 -2.11 35.01
C THR A 552 8.33 -2.71 35.81
N LEU A 553 8.86 -2.01 36.81
CA LEU A 553 9.97 -2.48 37.65
C LEU A 553 9.60 -3.69 38.53
N PRO A 554 10.52 -4.64 38.80
CA PRO A 554 10.27 -5.69 39.80
C PRO A 554 10.01 -5.08 41.20
N PRO A 555 9.27 -5.76 42.08
CA PRO A 555 9.04 -5.27 43.44
C PRO A 555 10.40 -5.08 44.16
N PRO A 556 10.55 -4.02 44.98
CA PRO A 556 11.79 -3.81 45.71
C PRO A 556 12.09 -5.01 46.61
N HIS A 557 13.34 -5.46 46.64
CA HIS A 557 13.81 -6.42 47.64
C HIS A 557 13.57 -5.81 49.03
N LYS A 558 12.99 -6.61 49.93
CA LYS A 558 12.48 -6.20 51.26
C LYS A 558 13.55 -5.71 52.26
N ASP A 559 14.81 -5.54 51.84
CA ASP A 559 15.94 -5.24 52.74
C ASP A 559 16.31 -3.76 52.83
N LEU A 560 15.40 -2.85 52.45
CA LEU A 560 15.54 -1.42 52.69
C LEU A 560 14.61 -0.99 53.83
N ARG A 561 15.07 -1.19 55.07
CA ARG A 561 14.59 -0.51 56.27
C ARG A 561 15.72 0.27 56.91
#